data_AF-A0A7R9DJN0-F1
#
_entry.id   AF-A0A7R9DJN0-F1
#
_cell.length_a   1.000
_cell.length_b   1.000
_cell.length_c   1.000
_cell.angle_alpha   90.00
_cell.angle_beta   90.00
_cell.angle_gamma   90.00
#
_symmetry.space_group_name_H-M   'P 1'
#
loop_
_entity.id
_entity.type
_entity.pdbx_description
1 polymer ?
#
loop_
_entity_poly.entity_id
_entity_poly.type
_entity_poly.pdbx_seq_one_letter_code
_entity_poly.pdbx_strand_id
1 'polypeptide(L)' 'MKENKMQNNSTHESILNKMERKTAIESEIEQMKQILDSNRVDMQESLVDSEGYPRQDIDVYQVRHARHKIICELSNTPP' A
#
# COMPACT_ATOMS: atom_id res chain seq x y z
N MET A 1 36.69 4.96 -29.13
CA MET A 1 35.26 5.36 -29.03
C MET A 1 34.42 4.16 -28.58
N LYS A 2 34.42 3.80 -27.29
CA LYS A 2 33.54 2.74 -26.75
C LYS A 2 33.28 2.97 -25.25
N GLU A 3 32.51 3.99 -24.89
CA GLU A 3 32.11 4.20 -23.48
C GLU A 3 30.60 4.39 -23.27
N ASN A 4 29.81 4.68 -24.30
CA ASN A 4 28.38 5.00 -24.13
C ASN A 4 27.39 3.82 -24.14
N LYS A 5 27.84 2.56 -24.06
CA LYS A 5 26.94 1.38 -24.16
C LYS A 5 26.63 0.70 -22.83
N MET A 6 27.41 0.94 -21.77
CA MET A 6 27.21 0.28 -20.47
C MET A 6 26.23 1.03 -19.56
N GLN A 7 26.17 2.37 -19.62
CA GLN A 7 25.23 3.16 -18.81
C GLN A 7 23.74 2.88 -19.15
N ASN A 8 23.41 2.73 -20.44
CA ASN A 8 21.99 2.66 -20.87
C ASN A 8 21.27 1.37 -20.46
N ASN A 9 21.97 0.25 -20.33
CA ASN A 9 21.35 -1.03 -19.96
C ASN A 9 21.06 -1.11 -18.45
N SER A 10 21.99 -0.61 -17.62
CA SER A 10 21.84 -0.60 -16.16
C SER A 10 20.71 0.33 -15.70
N THR A 11 20.57 1.50 -16.32
CA THR A 11 19.50 2.45 -15.96
C THR A 11 18.14 1.93 -16.39
N HIS A 12 18.04 1.33 -17.58
CA HIS A 12 16.80 0.74 -18.06
C HIS A 12 16.33 -0.43 -17.18
N GLU A 13 17.24 -1.33 -16.80
CA GLU A 13 16.92 -2.44 -15.89
C GLU A 13 16.51 -1.96 -14.50
N SER A 14 17.20 -0.93 -13.97
CA SER A 14 16.81 -0.31 -12.69
C SER A 14 15.43 0.34 -12.75
N ILE A 15 15.08 1.00 -13.86
CA ILE A 15 13.76 1.61 -14.06
C ILE A 15 12.69 0.51 -14.14
N LEU A 16 12.92 -0.55 -14.91
CA LEU A 16 11.98 -1.67 -15.01
C LEU A 16 11.73 -2.33 -13.65
N ASN A 17 12.78 -2.62 -12.89
CA ASN A 17 12.66 -3.21 -11.55
C ASN A 17 11.90 -2.27 -10.59
N LYS A 18 12.16 -0.96 -10.67
CA LYS A 18 11.40 0.04 -9.90
C LYS A 18 9.92 0.08 -10.30
N MET A 19 9.59 -0.07 -11.59
CA MET A 19 8.21 -0.11 -12.08
C MET A 19 7.47 -1.38 -11.63
N GLU A 20 8.13 -2.53 -11.68
CA GLU A 20 7.55 -3.80 -11.20
C GLU A 20 7.23 -3.73 -9.71
N ARG A 21 8.19 -3.26 -8.89
CA ARG A 21 7.99 -3.08 -7.45
C ARG A 21 6.87 -2.09 -7.16
N LYS A 22 6.82 -0.98 -7.91
CA LYS A 22 5.73 0.00 -7.80
C LYS A 22 4.38 -0.64 -8.09
N THR A 23 4.26 -1.37 -9.18
CA THR A 23 3.00 -2.03 -9.58
C THR A 23 2.55 -3.07 -8.55
N ALA A 24 3.49 -3.83 -7.98
CA ALA A 24 3.21 -4.78 -6.92
C ALA A 24 2.64 -4.08 -5.68
N ILE A 25 3.28 -2.99 -5.23
CA ILE A 25 2.81 -2.18 -4.10
C ILE A 25 1.44 -1.58 -4.39
N GLU A 26 1.21 -1.03 -5.58
CA GLU A 26 -0.08 -0.47 -5.99
C GLU A 26 -1.20 -1.53 -5.94
N SER A 27 -0.91 -2.75 -6.42
CA SER A 27 -1.86 -3.87 -6.34
C SER A 27 -2.17 -4.26 -4.90
N GLU A 28 -1.17 -4.29 -4.01
CA GLU A 28 -1.39 -4.58 -2.60
C GLU A 28 -2.21 -3.48 -1.90
N ILE A 29 -1.94 -2.20 -2.20
CA ILE A 29 -2.73 -1.07 -1.69
C ILE A 29 -4.18 -1.19 -2.16
N GLU A 30 -4.40 -1.52 -3.43
CA GLU A 30 -5.74 -1.67 -4.01
C GLU A 30 -6.52 -2.81 -3.33
N GLN A 31 -5.88 -3.94 -3.06
CA GLN A 31 -6.50 -5.03 -2.29
C GLN A 31 -6.89 -4.58 -0.88
N MET A 32 -6.03 -3.81 -0.19
CA MET A 32 -6.36 -3.29 1.14
C MET A 32 -7.49 -2.25 1.07
N LYS A 33 -7.58 -1.44 0.02
CA LYS A 33 -8.71 -0.53 -0.21
C LYS A 33 -10.01 -1.28 -0.42
N GLN A 34 -10.00 -2.37 -1.20
CA GLN A 34 -11.19 -3.21 -1.39
C GLN A 34 -11.69 -3.82 -0.07
N ILE A 35 -10.78 -4.16 0.85
CA ILE A 35 -11.15 -4.63 2.20
C ILE A 35 -11.84 -3.49 2.98
N LEU A 36 -11.33 -2.27 2.90
CA LEU A 36 -11.93 -1.10 3.54
C LEU A 36 -13.33 -0.81 2.97
N ASP A 37 -13.47 -0.83 1.65
CA ASP A 37 -14.74 -0.61 0.95
C ASP A 37 -15.77 -1.70 1.28
N SER A 38 -15.33 -2.96 1.37
CA SER A 38 -16.17 -4.09 1.75
C SER A 38 -16.72 -3.96 3.18
N ASN A 39 -15.90 -3.41 4.08
CA ASN A 39 -16.29 -3.10 5.45
C ASN A 39 -16.99 -1.73 5.57
N ARG A 40 -17.10 -0.95 4.47
CA ARG A 40 -17.67 0.41 4.42
C ARG A 40 -17.03 1.38 5.41
N VAL A 41 -15.71 1.28 5.58
CA VAL A 41 -14.96 2.07 6.56
C VAL A 41 -13.84 2.81 5.88
N ASP A 42 -13.75 4.12 6.14
CA ASP A 42 -12.66 4.94 5.62
C ASP A 42 -11.33 4.71 6.35
N MET A 43 -10.23 5.27 5.87
CA MET A 43 -8.91 5.18 6.53
C MET A 43 -8.84 5.91 7.89
N GLN A 44 -9.71 6.88 8.13
CA GLN A 44 -9.66 7.76 9.32
C GLN A 44 -10.82 7.56 10.31
N GLU A 45 -11.82 6.77 9.95
CA GLU A 45 -13.01 6.62 10.77
C GLU A 45 -12.74 5.87 12.08
N SER A 46 -13.53 6.15 13.12
CA SER A 46 -13.40 5.41 14.39
C SER A 46 -13.76 3.94 14.19
N LEU A 47 -12.92 3.03 14.71
CA LEU A 47 -13.21 1.59 14.75
C LEU A 47 -13.97 1.16 16.02
N VAL A 48 -14.25 2.13 16.89
CA VAL A 48 -15.00 1.95 18.12
C VAL A 48 -16.32 2.69 18.06
N ASP A 49 -17.32 2.13 18.74
CA ASP A 49 -18.62 2.74 18.93
C ASP A 49 -18.59 3.87 19.98
N SER A 50 -19.76 4.42 20.30
CA SER A 50 -19.92 5.48 21.32
C SER A 50 -19.60 5.04 22.74
N GLU A 51 -19.59 3.74 23.02
CA GLU A 51 -19.31 3.16 24.33
C GLU A 51 -17.83 2.74 24.47
N GLY A 52 -17.07 2.79 23.37
CA GLY A 52 -15.66 2.45 23.33
C GLY A 52 -15.37 0.99 22.99
N TYR A 53 -16.37 0.23 22.54
CA TYR A 53 -16.22 -1.15 22.11
C TYR A 53 -15.96 -1.24 20.60
N PRO A 54 -15.27 -2.31 20.13
CA PRO A 54 -15.11 -2.56 18.69
C PRO A 54 -16.49 -2.63 18.02
N ARG A 55 -16.64 -1.88 16.93
CA ARG A 55 -17.86 -1.92 16.10
C ARG A 55 -18.17 -3.35 15.66
N GLN A 56 -19.42 -3.77 15.87
CA GLN A 56 -19.88 -5.12 15.48
C GLN A 56 -20.27 -5.22 14.01
N ASP A 57 -20.53 -4.08 13.37
CA ASP A 57 -20.89 -3.96 11.96
C ASP A 57 -19.72 -4.13 11.00
N ILE A 58 -18.48 -4.12 11.50
CA ILE A 58 -17.25 -4.18 10.70
C ILE A 58 -16.27 -5.19 11.28
N ASP A 59 -15.42 -5.78 10.43
CA ASP A 59 -14.27 -6.54 10.90
C ASP A 59 -13.15 -5.57 11.30
N VAL A 60 -13.15 -5.15 12.57
CA VAL A 60 -12.14 -4.24 13.14
C VAL A 60 -10.72 -4.76 12.96
N TYR A 61 -10.51 -6.08 12.99
CA TYR A 61 -9.19 -6.67 12.81
C TYR A 61 -8.70 -6.47 11.38
N GLN A 62 -9.51 -6.82 10.38
CA GLN A 62 -9.16 -6.62 8.98
C GLN A 62 -8.97 -5.16 8.63
N VAL A 63 -9.85 -4.28 9.10
CA VAL A 63 -9.72 -2.84 8.86
C VAL A 63 -8.44 -2.28 9.47
N ARG A 64 -8.09 -2.68 10.71
CA ARG A 64 -6.84 -2.26 11.35
C ARG A 64 -5.61 -2.75 10.57
N HIS A 65 -5.64 -4.00 10.11
CA HIS A 65 -4.57 -4.56 9.30
C HIS A 65 -4.42 -3.83 7.96
N ALA A 66 -5.53 -3.61 7.25
CA ALA A 66 -5.57 -2.89 5.98
C ALA A 66 -5.02 -1.46 6.12
N ARG A 67 -5.48 -0.70 7.14
CA ARG A 67 -4.99 0.66 7.41
C ARG A 67 -3.49 0.66 7.69
N HIS A 68 -3.02 -0.25 8.54
CA HIS A 68 -1.59 -0.33 8.87
C HIS A 68 -0.75 -0.65 7.64
N LYS A 69 -1.18 -1.63 6.84
CA LYS A 69 -0.47 -2.05 5.64
C LYS A 69 -0.39 -0.91 4.62
N ILE A 70 -1.49 -0.20 4.35
CA ILE A 70 -1.48 0.97 3.46
C ILE A 70 -0.49 2.04 3.93
N ILE A 71 -0.46 2.37 5.23
CA ILE A 71 0.47 3.36 5.78
C ILE A 71 1.92 2.90 5.63
N CYS A 72 2.21 1.63 5.94
CA CYS A 72 3.55 1.08 5.81
C CYS A 72 4.03 1.06 4.36
N GLU A 73 3.19 0.62 3.43
CA GLU A 73 3.53 0.59 2.00
C GLU A 73 3.78 1.99 1.42
N LEU A 74 3.01 3.00 1.86
CA LEU A 74 3.26 4.40 1.49
C LEU A 74 4.55 4.95 2.11
N SER A 75 4.98 4.46 3.27
CA SER A 75 6.18 4.92 3.98
C SER A 75 7.50 4.31 3.48
N ASN A 76 7.45 3.23 2.69
CA ASN A 76 8.63 2.57 2.15
C ASN A 76 9.38 3.38 1.06
N THR A 77 8.95 4.61 0.76
CA THR A 77 9.77 5.57 0.01
C THR A 77 10.81 6.19 0.94
N PRO A 78 12.13 5.97 0.72
CA PRO A 78 13.15 6.58 1.56
C PRO A 78 13.06 8.11 1.48
N PRO A 79 13.27 8.83 2.60
CA PRO A 79 13.34 10.29 2.62
C PRO A 79 14.49 10.83 1.77
#